data_AF-A0A9P0FVH4-F1
#
_entry.id   AF-A0A9P0FVH4-F1
#
_cell.length_a   1.000
_cell.length_b   1.000
_cell.length_c   1.000
_cell.angle_alpha   90.00
_cell.angle_beta   90.00
_cell.angle_gamma   90.00
#
_symmetry.space_group_name_H-M   'P 1'
#
loop_
_entity.id
_entity.type
_entity.pdbx_description
1 polymer ?
#
loop_
_entity_poly.entity_id
_entity_poly.type
_entity_poly.pdbx_seq_one_letter_code
_entity_poly.pdbx_strand_id
1 'polypeptide(L)'
;MNNKCIINFIFLYVISFNSLVTTNNLTVTNNLKATNNLTVYDICPLYKKGPSLNIQDLVGSWMTVYTQPKPVDCFKFHIRATTELEREQYIVKYGTFNGRVNWSNCLLQVETPLGKHFLQGNGSQAGLMENIIILEENAGDYSLQNQSADIWTVFGRRGSEVLMIRDCYGDTAAAFARAPYWPTAPELSAIFHRSGIAALTHGRLLCEPQDHPTKQHIIHTEHEQHKRNC
;
A
#
# COMPACT_ATOMS: atom_id res chain seq x y z
N MET A 1 -2.59 -27.66 -16.19
CA MET A 1 -1.45 -27.38 -15.27
C MET A 1 -1.70 -26.04 -14.60
N ASN A 2 -1.40 -25.97 -13.29
CA ASN A 2 -1.86 -25.01 -12.28
C ASN A 2 -1.56 -23.52 -12.54
N ASN A 3 -2.60 -22.67 -12.51
CA ASN A 3 -2.53 -21.19 -12.44
C ASN A 3 -3.06 -20.64 -11.10
N LYS A 4 -2.90 -21.39 -10.00
CA LYS A 4 -3.23 -20.92 -8.63
C LYS A 4 -2.13 -19.95 -8.14
N CYS A 5 -2.53 -18.84 -7.52
CA CYS A 5 -1.72 -17.84 -6.80
C CYS A 5 -1.00 -16.76 -7.62
N ILE A 6 -1.79 -15.95 -8.32
CA ILE A 6 -1.36 -14.65 -8.85
C ILE A 6 -1.86 -13.56 -7.87
N ILE A 7 -0.98 -13.22 -6.91
CA ILE A 7 -0.80 -11.91 -6.24
C ILE A 7 -1.47 -11.63 -4.86
N ASN A 8 -0.70 -11.75 -3.76
CA ASN A 8 -0.99 -11.10 -2.46
C ASN A 8 -0.33 -9.70 -2.42
N PHE A 9 -1.03 -8.71 -2.95
CA PHE A 9 -1.17 -7.36 -2.37
C PHE A 9 0.10 -6.58 -1.98
N ILE A 10 0.94 -6.18 -2.94
CA ILE A 10 2.14 -5.33 -2.73
C ILE A 10 3.33 -6.06 -2.06
N PHE A 11 3.10 -7.08 -1.20
CA PHE A 11 4.16 -7.85 -0.53
C PHE A 11 4.39 -9.30 -1.00
N LEU A 12 3.53 -9.93 -1.83
CA LEU A 12 3.88 -11.25 -2.45
C LEU A 12 4.84 -11.12 -3.64
N TYR A 13 4.95 -9.94 -4.24
CA TYR A 13 5.93 -9.73 -5.32
C TYR A 13 7.35 -9.59 -4.74
N VAL A 14 7.48 -9.41 -3.42
CA VAL A 14 8.77 -9.23 -2.76
C VAL A 14 9.14 -10.31 -1.74
N ILE A 15 8.21 -10.85 -0.95
CA ILE A 15 8.50 -11.96 -0.03
C ILE A 15 7.38 -13.01 -0.09
N SER A 16 7.65 -14.07 -0.86
CA SER A 16 7.49 -15.44 -0.35
C SER A 16 8.85 -15.85 0.19
N PHE A 17 9.19 -15.42 1.40
CA PHE A 17 10.34 -15.91 2.15
C PHE A 17 10.03 -15.81 3.65
N ASN A 18 9.65 -16.95 4.22
CA ASN A 18 9.67 -17.27 5.64
C ASN A 18 9.13 -16.22 6.62
N SER A 19 7.81 -16.17 6.76
CA SER A 19 7.28 -16.12 8.13
C SER A 19 6.32 -17.28 8.27
N LEU A 20 6.87 -18.42 8.68
CA LEU A 20 6.12 -19.38 9.46
C LEU A 20 5.77 -18.61 10.75
N VAL A 21 4.66 -17.87 10.74
CA VAL A 21 4.04 -17.46 11.99
C VAL A 21 3.75 -18.79 12.67
N THR A 22 4.60 -19.13 13.62
CA THR A 22 4.41 -20.28 14.46
C THR A 22 3.12 -19.95 15.20
N THR A 23 2.01 -20.52 14.73
CA THR A 23 0.81 -20.63 15.55
C THR A 23 1.23 -21.53 16.70
N ASN A 24 1.77 -20.91 17.74
CA ASN A 24 1.67 -21.49 19.06
C ASN A 24 0.17 -21.62 19.28
N ASN A 25 -0.31 -22.84 19.05
CA ASN A 25 -1.57 -23.34 19.58
C ASN A 25 -1.48 -23.16 21.09
N LEU A 26 -1.75 -21.95 21.56
CA LEU A 26 -2.20 -21.71 22.90
C LEU A 26 -3.59 -22.31 22.94
N THR A 27 -3.63 -23.60 23.24
CA THR A 27 -4.75 -24.24 23.92
C THR A 27 -4.98 -23.43 25.19
N VAL A 28 -5.71 -22.32 25.09
CA VAL A 28 -6.22 -21.59 26.24
C VAL A 28 -7.44 -22.37 26.70
N THR A 29 -7.15 -23.45 27.43
CA THR A 29 -8.04 -23.91 28.48
C THR A 29 -8.40 -22.70 29.35
N ASN A 30 -9.70 -22.57 29.61
CA ASN A 30 -10.35 -21.60 30.47
C ASN A 30 -9.47 -21.12 31.64
N ASN A 31 -9.66 -19.83 31.97
CA ASN A 31 -9.15 -19.08 33.12
C ASN A 31 -7.87 -18.29 32.85
N LEU A 32 -8.03 -17.02 32.45
CA LEU A 32 -7.48 -15.86 33.19
C LEU A 32 -7.69 -14.60 32.34
N LYS A 33 -8.38 -13.62 32.94
CA LYS A 33 -8.32 -12.21 32.55
C LYS A 33 -6.86 -11.76 32.61
N ALA A 34 -6.13 -11.94 31.52
CA ALA A 34 -4.85 -11.30 31.31
C ALA A 34 -5.09 -10.15 30.34
N THR A 35 -5.18 -8.93 30.89
CA THR A 35 -4.83 -7.71 30.18
C THR A 35 -3.39 -7.83 29.70
N ASN A 36 -3.19 -8.55 28.60
CA ASN A 36 -1.93 -8.58 27.89
C ASN A 36 -1.80 -7.21 27.24
N ASN A 37 -1.05 -6.32 27.89
CA ASN A 37 -0.58 -5.07 27.28
C ASN A 37 0.40 -5.44 26.16
N LEU A 38 -0.12 -5.87 25.00
CA LEU A 38 0.68 -5.97 23.78
C LEU A 38 1.31 -4.61 23.53
N THR A 39 2.63 -4.59 23.39
CA THR A 39 3.39 -3.42 23.01
C THR A 39 3.42 -3.29 21.49
N VAL A 40 3.76 -2.10 21.00
CA VAL A 40 3.96 -1.87 19.55
C VAL A 40 5.03 -2.79 18.96
N TYR A 41 6.00 -3.23 19.75
CA TYR A 41 7.09 -4.12 19.32
C TYR A 41 6.64 -5.58 19.19
N ASP A 42 5.59 -5.98 19.89
CA ASP A 42 4.97 -7.31 19.73
C ASP A 42 4.21 -7.41 18.39
N ILE A 43 3.68 -6.28 17.93
CA ILE A 43 3.02 -6.16 16.61
C ILE A 43 4.06 -5.95 15.51
N CYS A 44 5.07 -5.14 15.80
CA CYS A 44 6.06 -4.67 14.85
C CYS A 44 7.47 -4.70 15.45
N PRO A 45 8.17 -5.85 15.38
CA PRO A 45 9.50 -6.00 15.98
C PRO A 45 10.52 -4.97 15.49
N LEU A 46 10.44 -4.56 14.22
CA LEU A 46 11.31 -3.55 13.62
C LEU A 46 10.73 -2.12 13.69
N TYR A 47 9.75 -1.90 14.57
CA TYR A 47 9.14 -0.59 14.78
C TYR A 47 10.19 0.48 15.06
N LYS A 48 10.09 1.60 14.34
CA LYS A 48 10.86 2.80 14.63
C LYS A 48 9.92 3.90 15.07
N LYS A 49 10.22 4.46 16.24
CA LYS A 49 9.52 5.65 16.72
C LYS A 49 9.76 6.80 15.73
N GLY A 50 8.68 7.45 15.34
CA GLY A 50 8.68 8.54 14.38
C GLY A 50 7.50 9.50 14.61
N PRO A 51 7.35 10.51 13.75
CA PRO A 51 6.20 11.40 13.80
C PRO A 51 4.91 10.64 13.49
N SER A 52 3.80 11.07 14.09
CA SER A 52 2.47 10.55 13.73
C SER A 52 2.18 10.84 12.26
N LEU A 53 1.58 9.88 11.57
CA LEU A 53 1.10 10.04 10.21
C LEU A 53 -0.30 10.67 10.23
N ASN A 54 -0.50 11.77 9.51
CA ASN A 54 -1.83 12.21 9.15
C ASN A 54 -2.36 11.31 8.02
N ILE A 55 -3.34 10.47 8.32
CA ILE A 55 -3.89 9.51 7.35
C ILE A 55 -4.47 10.17 6.09
N GLN A 56 -4.86 11.45 6.16
CA GLN A 56 -5.36 12.18 5.00
C GLN A 56 -4.27 12.44 3.96
N ASP A 57 -3.00 12.47 4.37
CA ASP A 57 -1.86 12.64 3.46
C ASP A 57 -1.65 11.41 2.57
N LEU A 58 -2.24 10.26 2.95
CA LEU A 58 -2.25 9.04 2.14
C LEU A 58 -3.27 9.06 1.01
N VAL A 59 -4.33 9.89 1.09
CA VAL A 59 -5.42 9.86 0.11
C VAL A 59 -4.94 10.33 -1.25
N GLY A 60 -5.23 9.55 -2.29
CA GLY A 60 -4.91 9.85 -3.68
C GLY A 60 -4.29 8.66 -4.42
N SER A 61 -3.80 8.94 -5.62
CA SER A 61 -3.21 7.93 -6.50
C SER A 61 -1.69 7.91 -6.38
N TRP A 62 -1.15 6.71 -6.21
CA TRP A 62 0.27 6.45 -5.98
C TRP A 62 0.77 5.48 -7.04
N MET A 63 1.93 5.79 -7.63
CA MET A 63 2.63 4.95 -8.58
C MET A 63 3.84 4.31 -7.92
N THR A 64 4.04 3.01 -8.09
CA THR A 64 5.25 2.33 -7.61
C THR A 64 6.49 2.96 -8.24
N VAL A 65 7.47 3.35 -7.43
CA VAL A 65 8.75 3.87 -7.93
C VAL A 65 9.93 3.02 -7.49
N TYR A 66 9.80 2.28 -6.39
CA TYR A 66 10.85 1.40 -5.92
C TYR A 66 10.28 0.26 -5.08
N THR A 67 10.93 -0.91 -5.17
CA THR A 67 10.66 -2.07 -4.31
C THR A 67 11.95 -2.81 -3.99
N GLN A 68 12.03 -3.35 -2.78
CA GLN A 68 13.10 -4.23 -2.34
C GLN A 68 12.59 -5.27 -1.34
N PRO A 69 13.21 -6.46 -1.23
CA PRO A 69 14.37 -6.95 -1.99
C PRO A 69 14.13 -7.42 -3.44
N LYS A 70 12.91 -7.47 -3.97
CA LYS A 70 12.64 -7.88 -5.36
C LYS A 70 11.96 -6.74 -6.13
N PRO A 71 12.29 -6.55 -7.41
CA PRO A 71 11.54 -5.64 -8.26
C PRO A 71 10.15 -6.22 -8.54
N VAL A 72 9.19 -5.33 -8.77
CA VAL A 72 7.80 -5.66 -9.09
C VAL A 72 7.38 -4.88 -10.32
N ASP A 73 6.39 -5.39 -11.06
CA ASP A 73 5.84 -4.65 -12.19
C ASP A 73 5.25 -3.32 -11.74
N CYS A 74 5.30 -2.32 -12.61
CA CYS A 74 4.79 -1.00 -12.32
C CYS A 74 3.27 -1.01 -12.20
N PHE A 75 2.76 -0.54 -11.06
CA PHE A 75 1.33 -0.41 -10.85
C PHE A 75 0.99 0.90 -10.15
N LYS A 76 -0.26 1.31 -10.34
CA LYS A 76 -0.88 2.37 -9.56
C LYS A 76 -1.85 1.76 -8.59
N PHE A 77 -1.95 2.34 -7.41
CA PHE A 77 -3.07 2.12 -6.51
C PHE A 77 -3.67 3.45 -6.10
N HIS A 78 -4.91 3.41 -5.66
CA HIS A 78 -5.63 4.57 -5.18
C HIS A 78 -6.04 4.36 -3.73
N ILE A 79 -5.71 5.31 -2.87
CA ILE A 79 -6.17 5.32 -1.48
C ILE A 79 -7.27 6.35 -1.35
N ARG A 80 -8.38 5.95 -0.73
CA ARG A 80 -9.47 6.85 -0.36
C ARG A 80 -9.79 6.73 1.12
N ALA A 81 -10.32 7.81 1.68
CA ALA A 81 -10.93 7.76 2.99
C ALA A 81 -12.26 6.97 2.94
N THR A 82 -12.56 6.24 3.99
CA THR A 82 -13.88 5.63 4.21
C THR A 82 -14.77 6.58 4.99
N THR A 83 -16.07 6.55 4.71
CA THR A 83 -17.10 7.23 5.50
C THR A 83 -17.58 6.34 6.64
N GLU A 84 -18.28 6.93 7.61
CA GLU A 84 -18.89 6.18 8.71
C GLU A 84 -19.93 5.18 8.20
N LEU A 85 -20.83 5.63 7.32
CA LEU A 85 -21.85 4.78 6.69
C LEU A 85 -21.25 3.58 5.95
N GLU A 86 -20.14 3.77 5.22
CA GLU A 86 -19.46 2.65 4.57
C GLU A 86 -18.90 1.64 5.57
N ARG A 87 -18.31 2.11 6.68
CA ARG A 87 -17.77 1.23 7.72
C ARG A 87 -18.87 0.43 8.41
N GLU A 88 -20.04 1.03 8.64
CA GLU A 88 -21.23 0.32 9.15
C GLU A 88 -21.67 -0.77 8.18
N GLN A 89 -21.69 -0.48 6.87
CA GLN A 89 -22.01 -1.46 5.84
C GLN A 89 -20.98 -2.60 5.78
N TYR A 90 -19.69 -2.33 6.01
CA TYR A 90 -18.65 -3.37 6.05
C TYR A 90 -18.81 -4.31 7.24
N ILE A 91 -19.26 -3.82 8.40
CA ILE A 91 -19.59 -4.68 9.55
C ILE A 91 -20.69 -5.67 9.17
N VAL A 92 -21.75 -5.20 8.52
CA VAL A 92 -22.88 -6.04 8.09
C VAL A 92 -22.45 -7.03 7.01
N LYS A 93 -21.62 -6.60 6.06
CA LYS A 93 -21.22 -7.41 4.91
C LYS A 93 -20.17 -8.47 5.26
N TYR A 94 -19.14 -8.10 6.00
CA TYR A 94 -17.96 -8.95 6.23
C TYR A 94 -17.88 -9.51 7.65
N GLY A 95 -18.66 -8.98 8.59
CA GLY A 95 -18.52 -9.30 10.02
C GLY A 95 -17.21 -8.75 10.61
N THR A 96 -16.87 -9.17 11.83
CA THR A 96 -15.70 -8.65 12.58
C THR A 96 -14.52 -9.61 12.59
N PHE A 97 -14.63 -10.77 11.94
CA PHE A 97 -13.60 -11.83 11.94
C PHE A 97 -13.12 -12.17 13.36
N ASN A 98 -14.06 -12.53 14.26
CA ASN A 98 -13.79 -12.80 15.67
C ASN A 98 -13.12 -11.63 16.41
N GLY A 99 -13.45 -10.39 16.03
CA GLY A 99 -12.88 -9.18 16.62
C GLY A 99 -11.50 -8.79 16.10
N ARG A 100 -10.94 -9.52 15.12
CA ARG A 100 -9.65 -9.17 14.48
C ARG A 100 -9.72 -7.84 13.72
N VAL A 101 -10.89 -7.55 13.16
CA VAL A 101 -11.16 -6.32 12.41
C VAL A 101 -12.08 -5.41 13.22
N ASN A 102 -11.55 -4.24 13.58
CA ASN A 102 -12.30 -3.13 14.12
C ASN A 102 -12.57 -2.11 13.01
N TRP A 103 -13.74 -2.25 12.39
CA TRP A 103 -14.16 -1.41 11.27
C TRP A 103 -14.16 0.09 11.58
N SER A 104 -14.43 0.52 12.81
CA SER A 104 -14.39 1.95 13.17
C SER A 104 -13.00 2.57 12.96
N ASN A 105 -11.95 1.74 12.98
CA ASN A 105 -10.56 2.13 12.79
C ASN A 105 -10.06 1.90 11.36
N CYS A 106 -10.90 1.35 10.47
CA CYS A 106 -10.58 1.13 9.05
C CYS A 106 -10.86 2.41 8.24
N LEU A 107 -10.06 3.45 8.49
CA LEU A 107 -10.30 4.81 7.97
C LEU A 107 -9.90 5.00 6.51
N LEU A 108 -9.12 4.07 5.95
CA LEU A 108 -8.64 4.11 4.58
C LEU A 108 -8.99 2.81 3.86
N GLN A 109 -9.41 2.94 2.60
CA GLN A 109 -9.53 1.85 1.65
C GLN A 109 -8.49 2.06 0.55
N VAL A 110 -7.78 1.00 0.22
CA VAL A 110 -6.81 0.99 -0.86
C VAL A 110 -7.36 0.12 -2.00
N GLU A 111 -7.44 0.73 -3.17
CA GLU A 111 -7.90 0.12 -4.41
C GLU A 111 -6.70 -0.17 -5.29
N THR A 112 -6.52 -1.45 -5.60
CA THR A 112 -5.47 -1.94 -6.48
C THR A 112 -6.12 -2.61 -7.70
N PRO A 113 -5.38 -2.89 -8.78
CA PRO A 113 -5.89 -3.65 -9.92
C PRO A 113 -6.47 -5.04 -9.56
N LEU A 114 -6.17 -5.54 -8.36
CA LEU A 114 -6.49 -6.89 -7.91
C LEU A 114 -7.63 -6.93 -6.89
N GLY A 115 -8.08 -5.75 -6.46
CA GLY A 115 -9.16 -5.63 -5.49
C GLY A 115 -8.88 -4.60 -4.42
N LYS A 116 -9.69 -4.70 -3.38
CA LYS A 116 -9.79 -3.74 -2.28
C LYS A 116 -9.18 -4.33 -1.03
N HIS A 117 -8.42 -3.50 -0.31
CA HIS A 117 -8.02 -3.77 1.07
C HIS A 117 -8.25 -2.53 1.93
N PHE A 118 -8.26 -2.72 3.24
CA PHE A 118 -8.50 -1.65 4.20
C PHE A 118 -7.30 -1.50 5.13
N LEU A 119 -7.04 -0.29 5.59
CA LEU A 119 -5.99 -0.03 6.58
C LEU A 119 -6.66 0.26 7.93
N GLN A 120 -6.36 -0.59 8.91
CA GLN A 120 -6.82 -0.44 10.28
C GLN A 120 -5.76 0.32 11.08
N GLY A 121 -6.16 1.48 11.61
CA GLY A 121 -5.31 2.37 12.41
C GLY A 121 -5.53 3.84 12.08
N ASN A 122 -5.00 4.72 12.94
CA ASN A 122 -5.16 6.17 12.80
C ASN A 122 -3.82 6.90 12.57
N GLY A 123 -2.73 6.17 12.31
CA GLY A 123 -1.40 6.73 12.05
C GLY A 123 -0.66 7.30 13.27
N SER A 124 -1.30 7.36 14.45
CA SER A 124 -0.70 7.95 15.67
C SER A 124 0.55 7.21 16.16
N GLN A 125 0.65 5.90 15.90
CA GLN A 125 1.81 5.07 16.24
C GLN A 125 2.86 5.10 15.12
N ALA A 126 3.35 6.29 14.77
CA ALA A 126 4.34 6.49 13.70
C ALA A 126 3.97 5.80 12.37
N GLY A 127 2.69 5.85 12.00
CA GLY A 127 2.20 5.28 10.75
C GLY A 127 2.05 3.75 10.74
N LEU A 128 2.18 3.07 11.89
CA LEU A 128 1.85 1.65 11.99
C LEU A 128 0.34 1.44 11.72
N MET A 129 0.03 0.62 10.72
CA MET A 129 -1.33 0.25 10.34
C MET A 129 -1.39 -1.21 9.91
N GLU A 130 -2.51 -1.86 10.19
CA GLU A 130 -2.73 -3.25 9.82
C GLU A 130 -3.45 -3.34 8.48
N ASN A 131 -2.97 -4.24 7.61
CA ASN A 131 -3.59 -4.52 6.32
C ASN A 131 -4.73 -5.52 6.49
N ILE A 132 -5.95 -5.09 6.20
CA ILE A 132 -7.15 -5.92 6.21
C ILE A 132 -7.48 -6.30 4.77
N ILE A 133 -7.10 -7.52 4.39
CA ILE A 133 -7.38 -8.09 3.07
C ILE A 133 -8.45 -9.16 3.21
N ILE A 134 -9.58 -8.95 2.54
CA ILE A 134 -10.72 -9.86 2.59
C ILE A 134 -10.80 -10.59 1.25
N LEU A 135 -10.87 -11.91 1.32
CA LEU A 135 -11.04 -12.79 0.18
C LEU A 135 -12.46 -13.34 0.19
N GLU A 136 -13.12 -13.37 -0.96
CA GLU A 136 -14.40 -14.05 -1.13
C GLU A 136 -14.11 -15.48 -1.61
N GLU A 137 -14.43 -16.47 -0.77
CA GLU A 137 -14.18 -17.88 -1.08
C GLU A 137 -15.35 -18.48 -1.86
N ASN A 138 -16.57 -18.14 -1.44
CA ASN A 138 -17.83 -18.46 -2.12
C ASN A 138 -18.73 -17.21 -2.08
N ALA A 139 -19.81 -17.19 -2.86
CA ALA A 139 -20.72 -16.05 -2.88
C ALA A 139 -21.23 -15.71 -1.46
N GLY A 140 -20.82 -14.56 -0.93
CA GLY A 140 -21.18 -14.11 0.42
C GLY A 140 -20.39 -14.75 1.56
N ASP A 141 -19.41 -15.61 1.27
CA ASP A 141 -18.51 -16.23 2.25
C ASP A 141 -17.13 -15.56 2.17
N TYR A 142 -16.70 -14.96 3.28
CA TYR A 142 -15.53 -14.09 3.33
C TYR A 142 -14.52 -14.61 4.35
N SER A 143 -13.25 -14.67 3.95
CA SER A 143 -12.13 -14.97 4.83
C SER A 143 -11.16 -13.81 4.90
N LEU A 144 -10.51 -13.68 6.06
CA LEU A 144 -9.46 -12.70 6.28
C LEU A 144 -8.12 -13.34 5.94
N GLN A 145 -7.40 -12.73 5.00
CA GLN A 145 -6.02 -13.11 4.73
C GLN A 145 -5.13 -12.56 5.85
N ASN A 146 -4.43 -13.45 6.55
CA ASN A 146 -3.53 -13.04 7.62
C ASN A 146 -2.33 -12.26 7.05
N GLN A 147 -2.13 -11.03 7.51
CA GLN A 147 -1.04 -10.14 7.09
C GLN A 147 -0.40 -9.48 8.32
N SER A 148 0.89 -9.17 8.22
CA SER A 148 1.57 -8.32 9.18
C SER A 148 1.06 -6.87 9.07
N ALA A 149 1.25 -6.14 10.18
CA ALA A 149 1.17 -4.68 10.13
C ALA A 149 2.36 -4.12 9.33
N ASP A 150 2.15 -2.95 8.73
CA ASP A 150 3.19 -2.20 8.02
C ASP A 150 3.34 -0.82 8.63
N ILE A 151 4.53 -0.25 8.44
CA ILE A 151 4.81 1.15 8.77
C ILE A 151 4.67 1.97 7.49
N TRP A 152 3.70 2.88 7.49
CA TRP A 152 3.43 3.81 6.39
C TRP A 152 4.00 5.18 6.72
N THR A 153 4.71 5.80 5.79
CA THR A 153 5.29 7.13 6.01
C THR A 153 5.27 7.95 4.74
N VAL A 154 4.88 9.22 4.83
CA VAL A 154 4.93 10.15 3.70
C VAL A 154 6.09 11.11 3.88
N PHE A 155 6.90 11.26 2.84
CA PHE A 155 8.02 12.18 2.77
C PHE A 155 7.79 13.22 1.67
N GLY A 156 8.50 14.34 1.74
CA GLY A 156 8.49 15.37 0.72
C GLY A 156 7.50 16.51 1.01
N ARG A 157 7.39 17.44 0.06
CA ARG A 157 6.45 18.56 0.11
C ARG A 157 5.23 18.24 -0.75
N ARG A 158 4.17 19.03 -0.59
CA ARG A 158 2.97 18.92 -1.42
C ARG A 158 3.31 18.98 -2.92
N GLY A 159 2.87 17.97 -3.68
CA GLY A 159 3.18 17.80 -5.10
C GLY A 159 4.50 17.05 -5.41
N SER A 160 5.25 16.65 -4.38
CA SER A 160 6.52 15.90 -4.47
C SER A 160 6.58 14.78 -3.43
N GLU A 161 5.41 14.26 -3.05
CA GLU A 161 5.29 13.30 -1.98
C GLU A 161 5.77 11.92 -2.42
N VAL A 162 6.50 11.27 -1.52
CA VAL A 162 6.85 9.84 -1.61
C VAL A 162 6.22 9.12 -0.43
N LEU A 163 5.33 8.19 -0.73
CA LEU A 163 4.81 7.24 0.23
C LEU A 163 5.77 6.06 0.34
N MET A 164 6.22 5.80 1.55
CA MET A 164 7.05 4.67 1.93
C MET A 164 6.24 3.68 2.75
N ILE A 165 6.28 2.41 2.36
CA ILE A 165 5.67 1.29 3.09
C ILE A 165 6.77 0.31 3.45
N ARG A 166 6.85 -0.07 4.73
CA ARG A 166 7.85 -1.00 5.24
C ARG A 166 7.18 -2.10 6.07
N ASP A 167 7.61 -3.33 5.83
CA ASP A 167 7.19 -4.46 6.66
C ASP A 167 7.81 -4.41 8.06
N CYS A 168 7.04 -4.92 9.02
CA CYS A 168 7.40 -4.94 10.42
C CYS A 168 8.40 -6.04 10.82
N TYR A 169 8.67 -7.01 9.94
CA TYR A 169 9.44 -8.21 10.24
C TYR A 169 10.75 -8.32 9.44
N GLY A 170 10.91 -7.57 8.35
CA GLY A 170 12.14 -7.58 7.55
C GLY A 170 12.52 -6.25 6.92
N ASP A 171 13.42 -6.34 5.95
CA ASP A 171 13.91 -5.19 5.17
C ASP A 171 13.08 -4.92 3.91
N THR A 172 11.89 -5.54 3.83
CA THR A 172 11.01 -5.36 2.68
C THR A 172 10.34 -4.02 2.72
N ALA A 173 10.40 -3.36 1.58
CA ALA A 173 10.05 -1.96 1.51
C ALA A 173 9.66 -1.57 0.09
N ALA A 174 8.67 -0.68 0.00
CA ALA A 174 8.20 -0.13 -1.26
C ALA A 174 8.04 1.38 -1.15
N ALA A 175 8.42 2.09 -2.20
CA ALA A 175 8.20 3.53 -2.33
C ALA A 175 7.29 3.81 -3.52
N PHE A 176 6.41 4.79 -3.34
CA PHE A 176 5.44 5.23 -4.32
C PHE A 176 5.43 6.75 -4.42
N ALA A 177 5.23 7.30 -5.60
CA ALA A 177 5.16 8.73 -5.83
C ALA A 177 3.79 9.13 -6.38
N ARG A 178 3.36 10.37 -6.08
CA ARG A 178 2.20 10.96 -6.75
C ARG A 178 2.59 11.36 -8.16
N ALA A 179 1.80 10.97 -9.16
CA ALA A 179 2.00 11.49 -10.52
C ALA A 179 1.74 13.02 -10.56
N PRO A 180 2.52 13.81 -11.31
CA PRO A 180 3.62 13.40 -12.19
C PRO A 180 5.01 13.41 -11.53
N TYR A 181 5.11 13.55 -10.21
CA TYR A 181 6.41 13.61 -9.53
C TYR A 181 7.20 12.30 -9.66
N TRP A 182 8.49 12.47 -9.92
CA TRP A 182 9.44 11.38 -10.08
C TRP A 182 10.65 11.58 -9.16
N PRO A 183 10.76 10.82 -8.07
CA PRO A 183 11.87 11.00 -7.15
C PRO A 183 13.16 10.47 -7.78
N THR A 184 14.21 11.25 -7.64
CA THR A 184 15.56 10.88 -8.05
C THR A 184 16.11 9.76 -7.16
N ALA A 185 17.09 9.00 -7.67
CA ALA A 185 17.74 7.96 -6.88
C ALA A 185 18.36 8.48 -5.56
N PRO A 186 19.02 9.66 -5.51
CA PRO A 186 19.48 10.25 -4.25
C PRO A 186 18.36 10.59 -3.27
N GLU A 187 17.22 11.11 -3.75
CA GLU A 187 16.05 11.38 -2.90
C GLU A 187 15.50 10.10 -2.28
N LEU A 188 15.33 9.05 -3.09
CA LEU A 188 14.91 7.73 -2.60
C LEU A 188 15.91 7.19 -1.57
N SER A 189 17.20 7.22 -1.87
CA SER A 189 18.25 6.75 -0.95
C SER A 189 18.19 7.47 0.40
N ALA A 190 17.95 8.79 0.39
CA ALA A 190 17.79 9.57 1.62
C ALA A 190 16.53 9.18 2.40
N ILE A 191 15.42 8.88 1.70
CA ILE A 191 14.17 8.38 2.31
C ILE A 191 14.38 7.01 2.96
N PHE A 192 15.01 6.05 2.27
CA PHE A 192 15.31 4.73 2.83
C PHE A 192 16.19 4.82 4.06
N HIS A 193 17.26 5.62 3.99
CA HIS A 193 18.15 5.86 5.12
C HIS A 193 17.40 6.43 6.34
N ARG A 194 16.55 7.45 6.15
CA ARG A 194 15.72 8.01 7.24
C ARG A 194 14.70 6.99 7.78
N SER A 195 14.19 6.12 6.92
CA SER A 195 13.28 5.03 7.31
C SER A 195 14.01 3.87 7.99
N GLY A 196 15.34 3.94 8.11
CA GLY A 196 16.14 2.94 8.78
C GLY A 196 16.33 1.66 7.99
N ILE A 197 16.19 1.74 6.67
CA ILE A 197 16.32 0.64 5.73
C ILE A 197 17.61 0.83 4.94
N ALA A 198 18.46 -0.18 4.92
CA ALA A 198 19.59 -0.20 4.00
C ALA A 198 19.05 -0.35 2.58
N ALA A 199 19.15 0.70 1.77
CA ALA A 199 18.82 0.59 0.36
C ALA A 199 19.77 -0.42 -0.28
N LEU A 200 19.26 -1.51 -0.86
CA LEU A 200 20.10 -2.56 -1.47
C LEU A 200 20.73 -2.13 -2.83
N THR A 201 20.82 -0.82 -3.05
CA THR A 201 21.54 -0.07 -4.11
C THR A 201 21.15 -0.29 -5.58
N HIS A 202 20.86 0.85 -6.22
CA HIS A 202 21.07 1.27 -7.62
C HIS A 202 20.66 0.33 -8.77
N GLY A 203 19.74 0.80 -9.62
CA GLY A 203 19.55 0.27 -10.98
C GLY A 203 18.31 -0.60 -11.21
N ARG A 204 17.37 -0.67 -10.26
CA ARG A 204 16.09 -1.36 -10.49
C ARG A 204 15.04 -0.38 -10.95
N LEU A 205 14.45 -0.69 -12.10
CA LEU A 205 13.48 0.09 -12.85
C LEU A 205 12.59 0.90 -11.92
N LEU A 206 12.94 2.18 -11.81
CA LEU A 206 11.98 3.20 -11.49
C LEU A 206 10.94 3.09 -12.61
N CYS A 207 9.67 2.92 -12.28
CA CYS A 207 8.57 2.88 -13.24
C CYS A 207 8.41 4.19 -14.03
N GLU A 208 9.34 4.48 -14.94
CA GLU A 208 9.34 5.73 -15.69
C GLU A 208 8.01 5.88 -16.43
N PRO A 209 7.34 7.05 -16.35
CA PRO A 209 6.23 7.35 -17.22
C PRO A 209 6.71 7.15 -18.67
N GLN A 210 6.06 6.27 -19.43
CA GLN A 210 6.29 6.26 -20.86
C GLN A 210 5.79 7.61 -21.40
N ASP A 211 6.71 8.44 -21.90
CA ASP A 211 6.35 9.60 -22.71
C ASP A 211 5.51 9.09 -23.88
N HIS A 212 4.19 9.24 -23.80
CA HIS A 212 3.38 9.19 -24.99
C HIS A 212 3.64 10.50 -25.72
N PRO A 213 4.28 10.50 -26.91
CA PRO A 213 4.39 11.72 -27.67
C PRO A 213 2.97 12.22 -27.90
N THR A 214 2.69 13.42 -27.41
CA THR A 214 1.47 14.16 -27.68
C THR A 214 1.28 14.11 -29.18
N LYS A 215 0.33 13.30 -29.67
CA LYS A 215 -0.16 13.47 -31.04
C LYS A 215 -0.77 14.87 -31.04
N GLN A 216 0.03 15.86 -31.40
CA GLN A 216 -0.47 17.14 -31.85
C GLN A 216 -1.44 16.78 -32.97
N HIS A 217 -2.73 16.93 -32.71
CA HIS A 217 -3.70 17.06 -33.78
C HIS A 217 -3.26 18.30 -34.56
N ILE A 218 -2.52 18.07 -35.64
CA ILE A 218 -2.37 19.04 -36.71
C ILE A 218 -3.79 19.20 -37.26
N ILE A 219 -4.50 20.21 -36.75
CA ILE A 219 -5.68 20.73 -37.41
C ILE A 219 -5.13 21.37 -38.68
N HIS A 220 -5.23 20.66 -39.81
CA HIS A 220 -5.07 21.26 -41.12
C HIS A 220 -6.18 22.29 -41.27
N THR A 221 -5.86 23.56 -41.02
CA THR A 221 -6.68 24.68 -41.48
C THR A 221 -6.48 24.76 -42.98
N GLU A 222 -7.39 24.16 -43.76
CA GLU A 222 -7.54 24.47 -45.17
C GLU A 222 -8.00 25.93 -45.27
N HIS A 223 -7.07 26.82 -45.58
CA HIS A 223 -7.41 28.13 -46.11
C HIS A 223 -7.60 28.00 -47.62
N GLU A 224 -8.85 28.02 -48.05
CA GLU A 224 -9.22 28.39 -49.42
C GLU A 224 -8.57 29.73 -49.78
N GLN A 225 -7.73 29.73 -50.81
CA GLN A 225 -7.54 30.91 -51.64
C GLN A 225 -7.65 30.54 -53.11
N HIS A 226 -8.84 30.83 -53.60
CA HIS A 226 -9.30 30.89 -54.97
C HIS A 226 -8.42 31.85 -55.80
N LYS A 227 -7.80 31.40 -56.91
CA LYS A 227 -7.97 31.95 -58.28
C LYS A 227 -6.84 31.63 -59.28
N ARG A 228 -7.33 31.19 -60.46
CA ARG A 228 -6.97 31.56 -61.85
C ARG A 228 -5.98 30.69 -62.66
N ASN A 229 -6.59 30.07 -63.67
CA ASN A 229 -6.22 30.02 -65.10
C ASN A 229 -4.83 29.49 -65.48
N CYS A 230 -4.79 28.24 -65.97
CA CYS A 230 -4.84 27.89 -67.40
C CYS A 230 -5.15 26.40 -67.53
#